data_AF-A0A4Y1MRQ1-F1
#
_entry.id   AF-A0A4Y1MRQ1-F1
#
_cell.length_a   1.000
_cell.length_b   1.000
_cell.length_c   1.000
_cell.angle_alpha   90.00
_cell.angle_beta   90.00
_cell.angle_gamma   90.00
#
_symmetry.space_group_name_H-M   'P 1'
#
loop_
_entity.id
_entity.type
_entity.pdbx_description
1 polymer ?
#
loop_
_entity_poly.entity_id
_entity_poly.type
_entity_poly.pdbx_seq_one_letter_code
_entity_poly.pdbx_strand_id
1 'polypeptide(L)'
;MGSPDRIPLSQLPRELRSAADILDREGKALQGVKYRTLYGAVLDGMIPAEQHGGRWYVQREDLPKIAQALGASGPATRGRPVREAA
;
A
#
# COMPACT_ATOMS: atom_id res chain seq x y z
N MET A 1 4.03 -17.89 19.73
CA MET A 1 3.13 -16.71 19.83
C MET A 1 3.79 -15.59 19.07
N GLY A 2 3.40 -15.40 17.81
CA GLY A 2 4.07 -14.47 16.90
C GLY A 2 3.77 -13.03 17.28
N SER A 3 4.80 -12.21 17.46
CA SER A 3 4.67 -10.76 17.54
C SER A 3 3.85 -10.31 16.34
N PRO A 4 2.79 -9.50 16.53
CA PRO A 4 1.97 -9.09 15.41
C PRO A 4 2.84 -8.18 14.53
N ASP A 5 3.20 -8.68 13.34
CA ASP A 5 4.10 -8.04 12.38
C ASP A 5 3.36 -6.87 11.70
N ARG A 6 2.94 -5.91 12.52
CA ARG A 6 2.19 -4.71 12.16
C ARG A 6 3.19 -3.64 11.76
N ILE A 7 3.13 -3.23 10.51
CA ILE A 7 3.99 -2.19 9.97
C ILE A 7 3.22 -0.87 10.10
N PRO A 8 3.74 0.14 10.82
CA PRO A 8 3.12 1.44 10.84
C PRO A 8 3.12 2.04 9.43
N LEU A 9 2.04 2.71 9.06
CA LEU A 9 1.86 3.29 7.71
C LEU A 9 2.99 4.26 7.32
N SER A 10 3.62 4.90 8.30
CA SER A 10 4.80 5.76 8.09
C SER A 10 6.04 4.99 7.63
N GLN A 11 6.18 3.72 8.01
CA GLN A 11 7.25 2.82 7.58
C GLN A 11 6.89 2.01 6.33
N LEU A 12 5.60 1.97 5.96
CA LEU A 12 5.12 1.23 4.79
C LEU A 12 5.84 1.57 3.48
N PRO A 13 6.17 2.83 3.12
CA PRO A 13 6.95 3.12 1.92
C PRO A 13 8.33 2.41 1.89
N ARG A 14 8.96 2.29 3.06
CA ARG A 14 10.28 1.66 3.20
C ARG A 14 10.16 0.15 3.05
N GLU A 15 9.17 -0.46 3.70
CA GLU A 15 8.91 -1.89 3.59
C GLU A 15 8.48 -2.28 2.17
N LEU A 16 7.63 -1.46 1.52
CA LEU A 16 7.27 -1.64 0.12
C LEU A 16 8.48 -1.52 -0.80
N ARG A 17 9.44 -0.62 -0.51
CA ARG A 17 10.69 -0.51 -1.29
C ARG A 17 11.58 -1.75 -1.11
N SER A 18 11.67 -2.30 0.10
CA SER A 18 12.40 -3.55 0.34
C SER A 18 11.73 -4.75 -0.35
N ALA A 19 10.39 -4.80 -0.37
CA ALA A 19 9.64 -5.85 -1.07
C ALA A 19 9.66 -5.67 -2.60
N ALA A 20 9.72 -4.42 -3.07
CA ALA A 20 9.83 -4.01 -4.46
C ALA A 20 11.13 -4.45 -5.12
N ASP A 21 12.23 -4.51 -4.37
CA ASP A 21 13.53 -5.01 -4.87
C ASP A 21 13.43 -6.47 -5.35
N ILE A 22 12.46 -7.22 -4.81
CA ILE A 22 12.13 -8.59 -5.19
C ILE A 22 11.20 -8.62 -6.43
N LEU A 23 10.45 -7.55 -6.69
CA LEU A 23 9.42 -7.45 -7.72
C LEU A 23 9.87 -6.52 -8.86
N ASP A 24 10.73 -7.04 -9.73
CA ASP A 24 11.43 -6.40 -10.86
C ASP A 24 10.70 -5.22 -11.55
N ARG A 25 9.45 -5.40 -12.03
CA ARG A 25 8.68 -4.37 -12.75
C ARG A 25 7.82 -3.48 -11.86
N GLU A 26 7.26 -4.03 -10.77
CA GLU A 26 6.38 -3.28 -9.86
C GLU A 26 7.19 -2.41 -8.89
N GLY A 27 8.45 -2.76 -8.66
CA GLY A 27 9.30 -2.06 -7.71
C GLY A 27 9.59 -0.61 -8.06
N LYS A 28 9.67 -0.28 -9.37
CA LYS A 28 9.81 1.11 -9.83
C LYS A 28 8.58 1.96 -9.52
N ALA A 29 7.38 1.40 -9.61
CA ALA A 29 6.15 2.12 -9.26
C ALA A 29 6.07 2.40 -7.75
N LEU A 30 6.54 1.44 -6.94
CA LEU A 30 6.56 1.54 -5.47
C LEU A 30 7.63 2.50 -4.93
N GLN A 31 8.73 2.72 -5.66
CA GLN A 31 9.79 3.64 -5.25
C GLN A 31 9.35 5.11 -5.16
N GLY A 32 8.29 5.51 -5.88
CA GLY A 32 7.76 6.88 -5.92
C GLY A 32 6.55 7.14 -5.02
N VAL A 33 6.06 6.13 -4.30
CA VAL A 33 4.83 6.25 -3.50
C VAL A 33 5.10 7.11 -2.26
N LYS A 34 4.39 8.25 -2.17
CA LYS A 34 4.47 9.16 -1.02
C LYS A 34 3.51 8.70 0.08
N TYR A 35 3.86 9.01 1.34
CA TYR A 35 2.98 8.76 2.48
C TYR A 35 1.55 9.29 2.28
N ARG A 36 1.41 10.48 1.67
CA ARG A 36 0.08 11.06 1.37
C ARG A 36 -0.77 10.18 0.45
N THR A 37 -0.15 9.52 -0.52
CA THR A 37 -0.83 8.58 -1.43
C THR A 37 -1.26 7.33 -0.69
N LEU A 38 -0.40 6.77 0.17
CA LEU A 38 -0.74 5.62 1.01
C LEU A 38 -1.87 5.96 2.00
N TYR A 39 -1.80 7.13 2.62
CA TYR A 39 -2.83 7.61 3.53
C TYR A 39 -4.17 7.78 2.82
N GLY A 40 -4.18 8.39 1.62
CA GLY A 40 -5.38 8.44 0.78
C GLY A 40 -5.91 7.04 0.46
N ALA A 41 -5.06 6.13 0.00
CA ALA A 41 -5.45 4.76 -0.33
C ALA A 41 -5.99 3.96 0.87
N VAL A 42 -5.51 4.23 2.09
CA VAL A 42 -6.10 3.68 3.32
C VAL A 42 -7.50 4.25 3.56
N LEU A 43 -7.68 5.57 3.42
CA LEU A 43 -8.99 6.20 3.58
C LEU A 43 -10.00 5.78 2.51
N ASP A 44 -9.53 5.55 1.29
CA ASP A 44 -10.33 5.00 0.17
C ASP A 44 -10.62 3.50 0.33
N GLY A 45 -10.04 2.82 1.33
CA GLY A 45 -10.21 1.38 1.57
C GLY A 45 -9.47 0.47 0.58
N MET A 46 -8.55 1.01 -0.23
CA MET A 46 -7.70 0.21 -1.12
C MET A 46 -6.62 -0.56 -0.36
N ILE A 47 -6.15 -0.03 0.77
CA ILE A 47 -5.13 -0.66 1.60
C ILE A 47 -5.79 -1.17 2.89
N PRO A 48 -5.71 -2.48 3.18
CA PRO A 48 -6.19 -3.01 4.45
C PRO A 48 -5.28 -2.53 5.58
N ALA A 49 -5.72 -1.50 6.29
CA ALA A 49 -5.03 -0.95 7.44
C ALA A 49 -5.96 -0.88 8.66
N GLU A 50 -5.37 -1.14 9.83
CA GLU A 50 -6.04 -1.01 11.12
C GLU A 50 -5.55 0.25 11.85
N GLN A 51 -6.47 0.97 12.48
CA GLN A 51 -6.12 2.11 13.31
C GLN A 51 -6.02 1.68 14.78
N HIS A 52 -4.84 1.87 15.37
CA HIS A 52 -4.59 1.59 16.79
C HIS A 52 -3.97 2.83 17.44
N GLY A 53 -4.58 3.37 18.50
CA GLY A 53 -4.06 4.54 19.21
C GLY A 53 -3.84 5.78 18.31
N GLY A 54 -4.68 5.97 17.29
CA GLY A 54 -4.59 7.09 16.34
C GLY A 54 -3.54 6.91 15.23
N ARG A 55 -2.83 5.78 15.21
CA ARG A 55 -1.85 5.46 14.15
C ARG A 55 -2.40 4.34 13.27
N TRP A 56 -2.11 4.43 11.98
CA TRP A 56 -2.46 3.40 11.01
C TRP A 56 -1.37 2.35 10.92
N TYR A 57 -1.78 1.09 10.89
CA TYR A 57 -0.92 -0.08 10.79
C TYR A 57 -1.43 -0.99 9.70
N VAL A 58 -0.53 -1.59 8.94
CA VAL A 58 -0.87 -2.65 7.97
C VAL A 58 -0.20 -3.94 8.40
N GLN A 59 -0.79 -5.08 8.05
CA GLN A 59 -0.16 -6.35 8.31
C GLN A 59 0.94 -6.61 7.28
N ARG A 60 2.07 -7.17 7.73
CA ARG A 60 3.16 -7.53 6.82
C ARG A 60 2.72 -8.52 5.73
N GLU A 61 1.80 -9.44 6.06
CA GLU A 61 1.25 -10.41 5.10
C GLU A 61 0.46 -9.75 3.95
N ASP A 62 -0.04 -8.53 4.16
CA ASP A 62 -0.79 -7.79 3.15
C ASP A 62 0.13 -6.95 2.25
N LEU A 63 1.44 -6.84 2.55
CA LEU A 63 2.42 -6.14 1.71
C LEU A 63 2.36 -6.55 0.22
N PRO A 64 2.35 -7.84 -0.17
CA PRO A 64 2.26 -8.22 -1.58
C PRO A 64 0.93 -7.80 -2.23
N LYS A 65 -0.19 -7.81 -1.49
CA LYS A 65 -1.49 -7.33 -1.99
C LYS A 65 -1.47 -5.82 -2.18
N ILE A 66 -0.89 -5.09 -1.23
CA ILE A 66 -0.71 -3.63 -1.28
C ILE A 66 0.22 -3.27 -2.44
N ALA A 67 1.31 -4.01 -2.62
CA ALA A 67 2.25 -3.84 -3.71
C ALA A 67 1.55 -4.00 -5.07
N GLN A 68 0.73 -5.04 -5.25
CA GLN A 68 -0.07 -5.23 -6.46
C GLN A 68 -1.12 -4.13 -6.65
N ALA A 69 -1.85 -3.75 -5.59
CA ALA A 69 -2.86 -2.69 -5.66
C ALA A 69 -2.24 -1.34 -6.06
N LEU A 70 -1.05 -1.02 -5.54
CA LEU A 70 -0.31 0.21 -5.84
C LEU A 70 0.46 0.12 -7.18
N GLY A 71 0.97 -1.05 -7.55
CA GLY A 71 1.68 -1.32 -8.80
C GLY A 71 0.75 -1.32 -10.01
N ALA A 72 -0.43 -1.92 -9.88
CA ALA A 72 -1.52 -1.83 -10.87
C ALA A 72 -2.10 -0.41 -10.95
N SER A 73 -2.10 0.33 -9.84
CA SER A 73 -2.49 1.74 -9.76
C SER A 73 -1.30 2.70 -9.96
N GLY A 74 -0.30 2.26 -10.76
CA GLY A 74 0.97 2.96 -10.98
C GLY A 74 0.84 4.47 -11.19
N PRO A 75 1.90 5.25 -10.91
CA PRO A 75 1.83 6.70 -10.75
C PRO A 75 1.15 7.37 -11.96
N ALA A 76 -0.13 7.68 -11.79
CA ALA A 76 -0.95 8.51 -12.66
C ALA A 76 -0.59 8.44 -14.16
N THR A 77 -0.82 7.30 -14.80
CA THR A 77 -1.37 7.37 -16.16
C THR A 77 -2.86 7.06 -16.06
N ARG A 78 -3.62 8.13 -15.82
CA ARG A 78 -4.97 8.38 -16.34
C ARG A 78 -5.82 7.13 -16.61
N GLY A 79 -6.75 6.82 -15.70
CA GLY A 79 -7.77 5.79 -15.92
C GLY A 79 -8.86 5.76 -14.85
N ARG A 80 -9.72 6.80 -14.86
CA ARG A 80 -11.17 6.81 -14.57
C ARG A 80 -11.75 5.81 -13.53
N PRO A 81 -12.57 6.29 -12.57
CA PRO A 81 -13.40 5.42 -11.73
C PRO A 81 -14.53 4.82 -12.58
N VAL A 82 -14.82 3.54 -12.42
CA VAL A 82 -16.18 3.05 -12.65
C VAL A 82 -16.59 2.19 -11.46
N ARG A 83 -17.40 2.80 -10.60
CA ARG A 83 -18.38 2.05 -9.83
C ARG A 83 -19.32 1.43 -10.86
N GLU A 84 -19.28 0.11 -11.02
CA GLU A 84 -20.38 -0.59 -11.65
C GLU A 84 -21.38 -0.93 -10.54
N ALA A 85 -22.38 -0.06 -10.41
CA ALA A 85 -23.64 -0.37 -9.77
C ALA A 85 -24.64 -0.64 -10.89
N ALA A 86 -25.08 -1.89 -11.03
CA ALA A 86 -26.37 -2.31 -11.55
C ALA A 86 -26.56 -3.80 -11.28
#